data_AF-X1SYY1-F1
#
_entry.id   AF-X1SYY1-F1
#
_cell.length_a   1.000
_cell.length_b   1.000
_cell.length_c   1.000
_cell.angle_alpha   90.00
_cell.angle_beta   90.00
_cell.angle_gamma   90.00
#
_symmetry.space_group_name_H-M   'P 1'
#
loop_
_entity.id
_entity.type
_entity.pdbx_description
1 polymer ?
#
loop_
_entity_poly.entity_id
_entity_poly.type
_entity_poly.pdbx_seq_one_letter_code
_entity_poly.pdbx_strand_id
1 'polypeptide(L)' 'MSYKDEFIAEILKQVDKWSFEFCAYCDPGTLVSVEGMLDFKCINCGKRMKDGDYLGEIAKAALKYREHLERETDDI' A
#
# COMPACT_ATOMS: atom_id res chain seq x y z
N MET A 1 14.82 -2.50 14.46
CA MET A 1 14.80 -1.92 13.09
C MET A 1 14.44 -0.46 13.27
N SER A 2 15.03 0.48 12.51
CA SER A 2 14.68 1.89 12.71
C SER A 2 13.27 2.18 12.17
N TYR A 3 12.58 3.18 12.70
CA TYR A 3 11.25 3.56 12.19
C TYR A 3 11.30 4.00 10.72
N LYS A 4 12.44 4.55 10.29
CA LYS A 4 12.74 4.83 8.89
C LYS A 4 12.79 3.56 8.04
N ASP A 5 13.44 2.50 8.53
CA ASP A 5 13.51 1.22 7.81
C ASP A 5 12.12 0.57 7.70
N GLU A 6 11.31 0.66 8.76
CA GLU A 6 9.90 0.21 8.75
C GLU A 6 9.08 0.97 7.71
N PHE A 7 9.20 2.29 7.65
CA PHE A 7 8.55 3.12 6.64
C PHE A 7 8.99 2.72 5.22
N ILE A 8 10.30 2.58 4.97
CA ILE A 8 10.82 2.17 3.66
C ILE A 8 10.26 0.78 3.28
N ALA A 9 10.23 -0.17 4.22
CA ALA A 9 9.67 -1.49 3.98
C ALA A 9 8.17 -1.46 3.65
N GLU A 10 7.37 -0.65 4.36
CA GLU A 10 5.95 -0.45 4.06
C GLU A 10 5.74 0.13 2.65
N ILE A 11 6.56 1.11 2.23
CA ILE A 11 6.50 1.69 0.89
C ILE A 11 6.86 0.67 -0.19
N LEU A 12 7.99 -0.02 -0.04
CA LEU A 12 8.44 -1.03 -0.99
C LEU A 12 7.39 -2.12 -1.17
N LYS A 13 6.78 -2.58 -0.06
CA LYS A 13 5.68 -3.55 -0.11
C LYS A 13 4.52 -3.09 -0.99
N GLN A 14 4.12 -1.83 -0.91
CA GLN A 14 3.01 -1.32 -1.73
C GLN A 14 3.41 -1.12 -3.20
N VAL A 15 4.65 -0.70 -3.47
CA VAL A 15 5.19 -0.61 -4.83
C VAL A 15 5.28 -1.99 -5.49
N ASP A 16 5.75 -3.00 -4.76
CA ASP A 16 5.80 -4.38 -5.23
C ASP A 16 4.39 -4.90 -5.55
N LYS A 17 3.43 -4.66 -4.64
CA LYS A 17 2.04 -5.04 -4.88
C LYS A 17 1.48 -4.41 -6.15
N TRP A 18 1.74 -3.13 -6.37
CA TRP A 18 1.29 -2.44 -7.57
C TRP A 18 1.95 -3.00 -8.83
N SER A 19 3.27 -3.25 -8.79
CA SER A 19 4.05 -3.73 -9.92
C SER A 19 3.70 -5.16 -10.34
N PHE A 20 3.33 -6.00 -9.36
CA PHE A 20 3.02 -7.42 -9.58
C PHE A 20 1.52 -7.73 -9.54
N GLU A 21 0.67 -6.72 -9.66
CA GLU A 21 -0.80 -6.87 -9.69
C GLU A 21 -1.34 -7.66 -8.48
N PHE A 22 -0.96 -7.25 -7.28
CA PHE A 22 -1.51 -7.73 -6.01
C PHE A 22 -2.37 -6.65 -5.34
N CYS A 23 -3.39 -7.07 -4.59
CA CYS A 23 -4.27 -6.18 -3.86
C CYS A 23 -3.49 -5.29 -2.87
N ALA A 24 -3.74 -3.99 -2.94
CA ALA A 24 -3.20 -3.00 -2.00
C ALA A 24 -3.53 -3.35 -0.53
N TYR A 25 -4.73 -3.90 -0.29
CA TYR A 25 -5.32 -4.01 1.05
C TYR A 25 -5.10 -5.34 1.77
N CYS A 26 -4.92 -6.45 1.05
CA CYS A 26 -4.83 -7.78 1.69
C CYS A 26 -3.63 -8.58 1.20
N ASP A 27 -3.29 -9.61 1.95
CA ASP A 27 -2.14 -10.49 1.73
C ASP A 27 -2.50 -11.91 2.20
N PRO A 28 -2.51 -12.95 1.34
CA PRO A 28 -2.31 -12.87 -0.10
C PRO A 28 -3.47 -12.15 -0.80
N GLY A 29 -3.12 -11.39 -1.84
CA GLY A 29 -4.00 -10.42 -2.49
C GLY A 29 -4.12 -10.59 -4.00
N THR A 30 -3.90 -11.77 -4.58
CA THR A 30 -3.85 -11.98 -6.04
C THR A 30 -5.04 -11.34 -6.77
N LEU A 31 -4.73 -10.62 -7.84
CA LEU A 31 -5.72 -10.01 -8.71
C LEU A 31 -6.03 -10.91 -9.92
N VAL A 32 -7.25 -10.79 -10.41
CA VAL A 32 -7.71 -11.42 -11.66
C VAL A 32 -8.39 -10.37 -12.53
N SER A 33 -8.15 -10.46 -13.83
CA SER A 33 -8.86 -9.64 -14.81
C SER A 33 -10.37 -9.95 -14.75
N VAL A 34 -11.17 -8.90 -14.86
CA VAL A 34 -12.62 -8.99 -15.04
C VAL A 34 -12.89 -9.15 -16.53
N GLU A 35 -13.51 -10.27 -16.94
CA GLU A 35 -13.78 -10.59 -18.34
C GLU A 35 -14.37 -9.40 -19.12
N GLY A 36 -13.72 -9.06 -20.24
CA GLY A 36 -14.13 -7.97 -21.12
C GLY A 36 -13.77 -6.56 -20.65
N MET A 37 -13.03 -6.41 -19.55
CA MET A 37 -12.57 -5.12 -19.02
C MET A 37 -11.06 -5.14 -18.72
N LEU A 38 -10.39 -3.98 -18.81
CA LEU A 38 -9.04 -3.77 -18.30
C LEU A 38 -9.01 -3.57 -16.76
N ASP A 39 -10.07 -4.03 -16.08
CA ASP A 39 -10.22 -3.91 -14.63
C ASP A 39 -9.76 -5.20 -13.96
N PHE A 40 -9.10 -5.05 -12.81
CA PHE A 40 -8.66 -6.16 -11.98
C PHE A 40 -9.45 -6.19 -10.67
N LYS A 41 -9.85 -7.38 -10.22
CA LYS A 41 -10.45 -7.62 -8.89
C LYS A 41 -9.60 -8.55 -8.06
N CYS A 42 -9.53 -8.32 -6.76
CA CYS A 42 -8.88 -9.24 -5.84
C CYS A 42 -9.72 -10.50 -5.65
N ILE A 43 -9.09 -11.67 -5.75
CA ILE A 43 -9.74 -12.96 -5.48
C ILE A 43 -10.19 -13.05 -4.02
N ASN A 44 -9.37 -12.51 -3.10
CA ASN A 44 -9.58 -12.66 -1.66
C ASN A 44 -10.66 -11.70 -1.13
N CYS A 45 -10.58 -10.40 -1.44
CA CYS A 45 -11.52 -9.42 -0.89
C CYS A 45 -12.59 -8.92 -1.90
N GLY A 46 -12.52 -9.36 -3.17
CA GLY A 46 -13.48 -8.98 -4.22
C GLY A 46 -13.38 -7.52 -4.70
N LYS A 47 -12.56 -6.67 -4.06
CA LYS A 47 -12.41 -5.27 -4.44
C LYS A 47 -11.77 -5.15 -5.82
N ARG A 48 -12.29 -4.23 -6.63
CA ARG A 48 -11.61 -3.77 -7.85
C ARG A 48 -10.44 -2.89 -7.45
N MET A 49 -9.29 -3.07 -8.10
CA MET A 49 -8.09 -2.26 -7.85
C MET A 49 -7.95 -1.19 -8.91
N LYS A 50 -7.56 0.01 -8.46
CA LYS A 50 -7.16 1.14 -9.28
C LYS A 50 -5.84 1.69 -8.73
N ASP A 51 -5.11 2.42 -9.56
CA ASP A 51 -3.85 3.07 -9.17
C ASP A 51 -3.99 3.92 -7.89
N GLY A 52 -5.13 4.60 -7.74
CA GLY A 52 -5.44 5.41 -6.55
C GLY A 52 -5.49 4.61 -5.24
N ASP A 53 -5.76 3.31 -5.28
CA ASP A 53 -5.81 2.46 -4.09
C ASP A 53 -4.40 2.24 -3.51
N TYR A 54 -3.41 1.99 -4.37
CA TYR A 54 -2.01 1.85 -3.98
C TYR A 54 -1.42 3.17 -3.49
N LEU A 55 -1.71 4.27 -4.22
CA LEU A 55 -1.31 5.62 -3.80
C LEU A 55 -1.91 5.98 -2.43
N GLY A 56 -3.15 5.55 -2.16
CA GLY A 56 -3.80 5.73 -0.87
C GLY A 56 -3.07 5.01 0.28
N GLU A 57 -2.67 3.75 0.08
CA GLU A 57 -1.91 3.01 1.09
C GLU A 57 -0.50 3.58 1.30
N ILE A 58 0.16 4.01 0.22
CA ILE A 58 1.45 4.74 0.29
C ILE A 58 1.30 6.05 1.09
N ALA A 59 0.23 6.82 0.83
CA ALA A 59 -0.03 8.07 1.52
C ALA A 59 -0.26 7.84 3.03
N LYS A 60 -0.97 6.77 3.42
CA LYS A 60 -1.14 6.40 4.83
C LYS A 60 0.19 6.10 5.52
N ALA A 61 1.05 5.31 4.90
CA ALA A 61 2.39 5.01 5.43
C ALA A 61 3.22 6.30 5.58
N ALA A 62 3.16 7.18 4.58
CA ALA A 62 3.86 8.47 4.61
C ALA A 62 3.33 9.41 5.71
N LEU A 63 2.02 9.48 5.93
CA LEU A 63 1.41 10.28 7.00
C LEU A 63 1.83 9.77 8.38
N LYS A 64 1.72 8.47 8.61
CA LYS A 64 2.17 7.81 9.85
C LYS A 64 3.65 8.11 10.14
N TYR A 65 4.49 8.10 9.10
CA TYR A 65 5.90 8.48 9.23
C TYR A 65 6.10 9.94 9.62
N ARG A 66 5.37 10.88 9.01
CA ARG A 66 5.43 12.30 9.38
C ARG A 66 4.99 12.55 10.83
N GLU A 67 3.89 11.96 11.25
CA GLU A 67 3.39 12.07 12.63
C GLU A 67 4.39 11.55 13.66
N HIS A 68 5.18 10.53 13.31
CA HIS A 68 6.26 10.06 14.17
C HIS A 68 7.40 11.07 14.29
N LEU A 69 7.85 11.65 13.16
CA LEU A 69 8.90 12.67 13.17
C LEU A 69 8.47 13.93 13.94
N GLU A 70 7.21 14.35 13.83
CA GLU A 70 6.68 15.49 14.57
C GLU A 70 6.75 15.24 16.09
N ARG A 71 6.32 14.06 16.55
CA ARG A 71 6.45 13.67 17.97
C ARG A 71 7.89 13.67 18.47
N GLU A 72 8.82 13.11 17.69
CA GLU A 72 10.24 13.11 18.07
C GLU A 72 10.85 14.52 18.11
N THR A 73 10.27 15.48 17.37
CA THR A 73 10.73 16.87 17.36
C THR A 73 10.17 17.68 18.52
N ASP A 74 8.92 17.41 18.94
CA ASP A 74 8.27 18.09 20.07
C ASP A 74 8.77 17.61 21.46
N ASP A 75 9.43 16.45 21.51
CA ASP A 75 10.03 15.88 22.73
C ASP A 75 11.48 16.38 23.01
N ILE A 76 11.97 17.39 22.27
CA ILE A 76 13.31 18.01 22.41
C ILE A 76 13.23 19.43 22.98
#